data_AF-A0A415ST82-F1
#
_entry.id   AF-A0A415ST82-F1
#
_cell.length_a   1.000
_cell.length_b   1.000
_cell.length_c   1.000
_cell.angle_alpha   90.00
_cell.angle_beta   90.00
_cell.angle_gamma   90.00
#
_symmetry.space_group_name_H-M   'P 1'
#
loop_
_entity.id
_entity.type
_entity.pdbx_description
1 polymer ?
#
loop_
_entity_poly.entity_id
_entity_poly.type
_entity_poly.pdbx_seq_one_letter_code
_entity_poly.pdbx_strand_id
1 'polypeptide(L)'
;MNHFLRRGICLGAWVAGCGMAHAQLAAVKTNALLWGNLTPNISMELVTASKFSLEGTVFYGLNKTPLDAQLKGAQAEFRYWISGRPMTRSFIGLSVSGLRYTVVHKGKAHQGEAAGPGLTYGYAWPLSKRFNLEFSAGVGALWYREKKYPEGTNLKKEEYNANGIKCVPTEVAVSCCYLF
;
A
#
# COMPACT_ATOMS: atom_id res chain seq x y z
N MET A 1 -21.88 -28.35 -35.22
CA MET A 1 -20.85 -27.28 -35.26
C MET A 1 -20.40 -26.93 -33.83
N ASN A 2 -19.51 -27.76 -33.30
CA ASN A 2 -18.52 -27.66 -32.21
C ASN A 2 -18.69 -26.65 -31.05
N HIS A 3 -19.31 -27.10 -29.95
CA HIS A 3 -19.16 -26.49 -28.61
C HIS A 3 -17.78 -26.74 -27.95
N PHE A 4 -16.97 -27.65 -28.50
CA PHE A 4 -15.63 -27.98 -27.99
C PHE A 4 -14.56 -26.93 -28.33
N LEU A 5 -14.77 -26.13 -29.39
CA LEU A 5 -13.76 -25.19 -29.89
C LEU A 5 -13.70 -23.88 -29.09
N ARG A 6 -14.78 -23.51 -28.36
CA ARG A 6 -14.83 -22.28 -27.55
C ARG A 6 -14.15 -22.43 -26.17
N ARG A 7 -14.03 -23.65 -25.65
CA ARG A 7 -13.39 -23.90 -24.33
C ARG A 7 -11.86 -23.99 -24.40
N GLY A 8 -11.29 -24.25 -25.59
CA GLY A 8 -9.84 -24.27 -25.80
C GLY A 8 -9.18 -22.88 -25.87
N ILE A 9 -9.96 -21.83 -26.15
CA ILE A 9 -9.43 -20.46 -26.34
C ILE A 9 -9.13 -19.79 -24.98
N CYS A 10 -9.83 -20.15 -23.91
CA CYS A 10 -9.57 -19.60 -22.57
C CYS A 10 -8.40 -20.28 -21.83
N LEU A 11 -8.01 -21.50 -22.22
CA LEU A 11 -6.87 -22.20 -21.64
C LEU A 11 -5.55 -21.87 -22.36
N GLY A 12 -5.59 -21.52 -23.65
CA GLY A 12 -4.41 -21.06 -24.40
C GLY A 12 -3.88 -19.69 -23.96
N ALA A 13 -4.75 -18.84 -23.41
CA ALA A 13 -4.36 -17.51 -22.93
C ALA A 13 -3.58 -17.51 -21.61
N TRP A 14 -3.63 -18.62 -20.84
CA TRP A 14 -2.85 -18.77 -19.60
C TRP A 14 -1.43 -19.30 -19.83
N VAL A 15 -1.16 -19.96 -20.97
CA VAL A 15 0.16 -20.55 -21.26
C VAL A 15 1.04 -19.60 -22.10
N ALA A 16 0.44 -18.66 -22.84
CA ALA A 16 1.20 -17.65 -23.61
C ALA A 16 1.77 -16.49 -22.77
N GLY A 17 1.43 -16.40 -21.48
CA GLY A 17 1.94 -15.38 -20.55
C GLY A 17 3.27 -15.71 -19.88
N CYS A 18 3.79 -16.93 -20.03
CA CYS A 18 5.05 -17.38 -19.39
C CYS A 18 6.32 -16.98 -20.16
N GLY A 19 6.22 -16.19 -21.23
CA GLY A 19 7.32 -15.91 -22.16
C GLY A 19 8.20 -14.68 -21.88
N MET A 20 8.00 -13.94 -20.78
CA MET A 20 8.84 -12.78 -20.45
C MET A 20 9.27 -12.78 -18.98
N ALA A 21 9.94 -13.84 -18.57
CA ALA A 21 10.81 -13.79 -17.40
C ALA A 21 12.08 -12.99 -17.77
N HIS A 22 11.94 -11.68 -17.97
CA HIS A 22 13.08 -10.79 -17.72
C HIS A 22 13.44 -10.97 -16.24
N ALA A 23 14.73 -10.95 -15.90
CA ALA A 23 15.17 -10.93 -14.50
C ALA A 23 14.52 -9.73 -13.80
N GLN A 24 13.37 -9.97 -13.18
CA GLN A 24 12.57 -8.96 -12.51
C GLN A 24 13.27 -8.72 -11.19
N LEU A 25 13.99 -7.60 -11.12
CA LEU A 25 14.59 -7.14 -9.88
C LEU A 25 13.45 -6.99 -8.87
N ALA A 26 13.52 -7.80 -7.81
CA ALA A 26 12.59 -7.76 -6.71
C ALA A 26 13.27 -7.10 -5.52
N ALA A 27 12.54 -6.26 -4.81
CA ALA A 27 12.99 -5.74 -3.53
C ALA A 27 11.93 -5.97 -2.47
N VAL A 28 12.37 -6.31 -1.26
CA VAL A 28 11.51 -6.31 -0.09
C VAL A 28 11.89 -5.13 0.79
N LYS A 29 10.89 -4.46 1.34
CA LYS A 29 11.07 -3.26 2.13
C LYS A 29 10.27 -3.28 3.40
N THR A 30 10.72 -2.47 4.36
CA THR A 30 9.98 -2.21 5.58
C THR A 30 10.24 -0.77 6.04
N ASN A 31 9.17 -0.09 6.43
CA ASN A 31 9.16 1.30 6.88
C ASN A 31 9.43 1.37 8.38
N ALA A 32 10.56 1.99 8.75
CA ALA A 32 10.99 2.17 10.13
C ALA A 32 10.05 3.09 10.93
N LEU A 33 9.39 4.07 10.30
CA LEU A 33 8.45 4.97 10.98
C LEU A 33 7.21 4.23 11.47
N LEU A 34 6.69 3.31 10.65
CA LEU A 34 5.57 2.44 11.03
C LEU A 34 5.95 1.47 12.16
N TRP A 35 7.19 0.97 12.15
CA TRP A 35 7.73 0.19 13.28
C TRP A 35 7.81 1.00 14.58
N GLY A 36 8.10 2.31 14.51
CA GLY A 36 8.03 3.21 15.65
C GLY A 36 6.64 3.26 16.30
N ASN A 37 5.57 3.09 15.52
CA ASN A 37 4.20 2.96 16.00
C ASN A 37 3.77 1.49 16.24
N LEU A 38 4.70 0.55 16.38
CA LEU A 38 4.43 -0.90 16.51
C LEU A 38 3.44 -1.42 15.44
N THR A 39 3.53 -0.87 14.24
CA THR A 39 2.76 -1.28 13.07
C THR A 39 3.70 -2.01 12.11
N PRO A 40 3.91 -3.33 12.31
CA PRO A 40 4.69 -4.12 11.37
C PRO A 40 4.10 -3.96 9.96
N ASN A 41 5.01 -3.78 9.02
CA ASN A 41 4.70 -3.55 7.62
C ASN A 41 5.75 -4.23 6.76
N ILE A 42 5.30 -4.74 5.62
CA ILE A 42 6.14 -5.35 4.62
C ILE A 42 5.67 -4.89 3.25
N SER A 43 6.64 -4.49 2.43
CA SER A 43 6.43 -4.07 1.06
C SER A 43 7.25 -4.93 0.13
N MET A 44 6.72 -5.20 -1.05
CA MET A 44 7.42 -5.89 -2.11
C MET A 44 7.33 -5.05 -3.38
N GLU A 45 8.47 -4.67 -3.93
CA GLU A 45 8.57 -3.95 -5.20
C GLU A 45 9.11 -4.88 -6.29
N LEU A 46 8.44 -4.89 -7.43
CA LEU A 46 8.81 -5.64 -8.63
C LEU A 46 9.06 -4.65 -9.77
N VAL A 47 10.23 -4.73 -10.39
CA VAL A 47 10.55 -3.95 -11.59
C VAL A 47 9.85 -4.56 -12.80
N THR A 48 8.87 -3.85 -13.35
CA THR A 48 8.07 -4.31 -14.50
C THR A 48 8.65 -3.83 -15.83
N ALA A 49 9.34 -2.69 -15.84
CA ALA A 49 9.98 -2.15 -17.04
C ALA A 49 11.25 -1.35 -16.69
N SER A 50 11.96 -0.84 -17.70
CA SER A 50 13.21 -0.09 -17.53
C SER A 50 13.10 1.18 -16.67
N LYS A 51 11.89 1.73 -16.49
CA LYS A 51 11.63 2.93 -15.67
C LYS A 51 10.44 2.78 -14.73
N PHE A 52 9.78 1.63 -14.74
CA PHE A 52 8.56 1.40 -13.96
C PHE A 52 8.76 0.26 -12.99
N SER A 53 8.19 0.42 -11.80
CA SER A 53 8.07 -0.64 -10.83
C SER A 53 6.72 -0.61 -10.15
N LEU A 54 6.32 -1.75 -9.60
CA LEU A 54 5.07 -1.92 -8.90
C LEU A 54 5.38 -2.40 -7.49
N GLU A 55 4.89 -1.67 -6.50
CA GLU A 55 5.05 -1.97 -5.09
C GLU A 55 3.70 -2.38 -4.49
N GLY A 56 3.70 -3.46 -3.72
CA GLY A 56 2.58 -3.87 -2.88
C GLY A 56 3.02 -3.83 -1.42
N THR A 57 2.31 -3.05 -0.61
CA THR A 57 2.57 -2.86 0.82
C THR A 57 1.40 -3.37 1.62
N VAL A 58 1.68 -4.12 2.68
CA VAL A 58 0.69 -4.52 3.69
C VAL A 58 1.19 -4.11 5.07
N PHE A 59 0.30 -3.58 5.89
CA PHE A 59 0.62 -3.16 7.25
C PHE A 59 -0.48 -3.57 8.22
N TYR A 60 -0.07 -4.00 9.41
CA TYR A 60 -0.97 -4.50 10.44
C TYR A 60 -0.57 -3.98 11.82
N GLY A 61 -1.36 -3.07 12.38
CA GLY A 61 -1.15 -2.52 13.71
C GLY A 61 -1.39 -3.56 14.80
N LEU A 62 -0.45 -3.72 15.72
CA LEU A 62 -0.59 -4.57 16.89
C LEU A 62 -1.53 -3.93 17.93
N ASN A 63 -2.10 -4.73 18.83
CA ASN A 63 -2.91 -4.21 19.94
C ASN A 63 -1.97 -3.58 20.98
N LYS A 64 -2.20 -2.31 21.35
CA LYS A 64 -1.34 -1.44 22.19
C LYS A 64 -0.20 -0.74 21.42
N THR A 65 -0.56 0.06 20.41
CA THR A 65 0.39 0.97 19.79
C THR A 65 0.64 2.18 20.71
N PRO A 66 1.83 2.82 20.67
CA PRO A 66 2.14 4.00 21.48
C PRO A 66 1.19 5.18 21.26
N LEU A 67 0.50 5.20 20.11
CA LEU A 67 -0.45 6.24 19.71
C LEU A 67 -1.93 5.85 19.93
N ASP A 68 -2.22 4.69 20.54
CA ASP A 68 -3.58 4.12 20.67
C ASP A 68 -4.38 4.09 19.34
N ALA A 69 -3.64 4.02 18.24
CA ALA A 69 -4.13 4.01 16.88
C ALA A 69 -3.70 2.71 16.20
N GLN A 70 -4.68 1.86 15.90
CA GLN A 70 -4.47 0.61 15.16
C GLN A 70 -4.79 0.83 13.69
N LEU A 71 -3.77 0.68 12.84
CA LEU A 71 -3.88 0.83 11.39
C LEU A 71 -3.75 -0.54 10.73
N LYS A 72 -4.71 -0.94 9.91
CA LYS A 72 -4.63 -2.19 9.14
C LYS A 72 -4.98 -1.89 7.71
N GLY A 73 -4.16 -2.29 6.77
CA GLY A 73 -4.43 -1.96 5.38
C GLY A 73 -3.43 -2.54 4.41
N ALA A 74 -3.72 -2.26 3.16
CA ALA A 74 -2.84 -2.54 2.05
C ALA A 74 -2.78 -1.31 1.14
N GLN A 75 -1.66 -1.16 0.47
CA GLN A 75 -1.41 -0.11 -0.50
C GLN A 75 -0.74 -0.76 -1.71
N ALA A 76 -1.22 -0.45 -2.90
CA ALA A 76 -0.55 -0.78 -4.14
C ALA A 76 -0.05 0.53 -4.75
N GLU A 77 1.23 0.59 -5.11
CA GLU A 77 1.85 1.77 -5.67
C GLU A 77 2.52 1.45 -7.01
N PHE A 78 2.19 2.26 -8.01
CA PHE A 78 2.84 2.21 -9.31
C PHE A 78 3.87 3.33 -9.39
N ARG A 79 5.14 2.99 -9.57
CA ARG A 79 6.27 3.92 -9.48
C ARG A 79 6.92 4.15 -10.83
N TYR A 80 7.22 5.41 -11.10
CA TYR A 80 7.99 5.88 -12.24
C TYR A 80 9.31 6.49 -11.77
N TRP A 81 10.42 5.90 -12.22
CA TRP A 81 11.77 6.31 -11.88
C TRP A 81 12.30 7.36 -12.85
N ILE A 82 12.38 8.61 -12.37
CA ILE A 82 12.85 9.75 -13.16
C ILE A 82 14.33 9.56 -13.54
N SER A 83 15.10 8.92 -12.66
CA SER A 83 16.52 8.62 -12.85
C SER A 83 16.83 7.69 -14.02
N GLY A 84 15.81 7.06 -14.62
CA GLY A 84 15.96 6.12 -15.72
C GLY A 84 16.43 4.73 -15.32
N ARG A 85 16.70 4.49 -14.02
CA ARG A 85 17.02 3.17 -13.46
C ARG A 85 16.14 2.89 -12.24
N PRO A 86 15.40 1.77 -12.23
CA PRO A 86 14.57 1.41 -11.09
C PRO A 86 15.40 1.26 -9.81
N MET A 87 14.79 1.57 -8.67
CA MET A 87 15.37 1.46 -7.34
C MET A 87 16.58 2.38 -7.09
N THR A 88 16.72 3.46 -7.86
CA THR A 88 17.81 4.44 -7.70
C THR A 88 17.34 5.89 -7.82
N ARG A 89 17.72 6.74 -6.86
CA ARG A 89 17.41 8.19 -6.81
C ARG A 89 15.90 8.48 -6.80
N SER A 90 15.46 9.53 -7.49
CA SER A 90 14.09 10.04 -7.41
C SER A 90 13.08 9.20 -8.21
N PHE A 91 11.91 9.00 -7.61
CA PHE A 91 10.74 8.39 -8.24
C PHE A 91 9.47 9.17 -7.90
N ILE A 92 8.46 8.99 -8.75
CA ILE A 92 7.08 9.43 -8.50
C ILE A 92 6.22 8.17 -8.47
N GLY A 93 5.48 7.99 -7.39
CA GLY A 93 4.53 6.90 -7.18
C GLY A 93 3.09 7.38 -7.33
N LEU A 94 2.26 6.61 -8.00
CA LEU A 94 0.81 6.70 -7.92
C LEU A 94 0.33 5.50 -7.10
N SER A 95 -0.17 5.77 -5.90
CA SER A 95 -0.67 4.73 -5.01
C SER A 95 -2.19 4.68 -4.97
N VAL A 96 -2.72 3.51 -4.65
CA VAL A 96 -4.08 3.31 -4.17
C VAL A 96 -3.96 2.57 -2.84
N SER A 97 -4.54 3.16 -1.81
CA SER A 97 -4.49 2.60 -0.45
C SER A 97 -5.89 2.32 0.05
N GLY A 98 -6.00 1.26 0.83
CA GLY A 98 -7.20 0.91 1.59
C GLY A 98 -6.77 0.58 3.01
N LEU A 99 -7.22 1.41 3.96
CA LEU A 99 -6.86 1.28 5.36
C LEU A 99 -8.10 1.32 6.25
N ARG A 100 -8.11 0.43 7.23
CA ARG A 100 -9.01 0.48 8.37
C ARG A 100 -8.24 1.07 9.54
N TYR A 101 -8.78 2.14 10.11
CA TYR A 101 -8.24 2.74 11.31
C TYR A 101 -9.18 2.47 12.47
N THR A 102 -8.61 2.08 13.61
CA THR A 102 -9.29 2.04 14.90
C THR A 102 -8.50 2.94 15.85
N VAL A 103 -9.07 4.10 16.18
CA VAL A 103 -8.47 5.03 17.14
C VAL A 103 -9.28 4.96 18.42
N VAL A 104 -8.61 4.68 19.54
CA VAL A 104 -9.24 4.69 20.87
C VAL A 104 -8.78 5.95 21.58
N HIS A 105 -9.63 6.96 21.68
CA HIS A 105 -9.32 8.18 22.43
C HIS A 105 -10.36 8.37 23.55
N LYS A 106 -9.92 8.36 24.81
CA LYS A 106 -10.75 8.63 26.00
C LYS A 106 -12.08 7.82 26.04
N GLY A 107 -12.01 6.50 25.83
CA GLY A 107 -13.17 5.61 25.95
C GLY A 107 -14.07 5.51 24.71
N LYS A 108 -13.76 6.21 23.61
CA LYS A 108 -14.51 6.10 22.35
C LYS A 108 -13.63 5.47 21.28
N ALA A 109 -14.04 4.30 20.79
CA ALA A 109 -13.39 3.61 19.67
C ALA A 109 -13.98 4.13 18.36
N HIS A 110 -13.22 4.94 17.64
CA HIS A 110 -13.55 5.39 16.29
C HIS A 110 -13.03 4.34 15.30
N GLN A 111 -13.96 3.61 14.67
CA GLN A 111 -13.66 2.67 13.61
C GLN A 111 -14.09 3.27 12.27
N GLY A 112 -13.15 3.42 11.35
CA GLY A 112 -13.43 3.90 10.01
C GLY A 112 -12.61 3.15 8.96
N GLU A 113 -13.14 3.13 7.76
CA GLU A 113 -12.44 2.65 6.57
C GLU A 113 -12.13 3.86 5.69
N ALA A 114 -10.92 3.93 5.17
CA ALA A 114 -10.51 4.96 4.23
C ALA A 114 -9.86 4.26 3.04
N ALA A 115 -10.28 4.62 1.84
CA ALA A 115 -9.67 4.14 0.61
C ALA A 115 -9.55 5.29 -0.38
N GLY A 116 -8.48 5.28 -1.17
CA GLY A 116 -8.31 6.29 -2.21
C GLY A 116 -6.91 6.32 -2.82
N PRO A 117 -6.76 7.10 -3.90
CA PRO A 117 -5.49 7.29 -4.56
C PRO A 117 -4.61 8.28 -3.79
N GLY A 118 -3.31 8.06 -3.89
CA GLY A 118 -2.26 8.93 -3.42
C GLY A 118 -1.23 9.19 -4.50
N LEU A 119 -0.56 10.32 -4.40
CA LEU A 119 0.64 10.63 -5.14
C LEU A 119 1.81 10.70 -4.16
N THR A 120 2.85 9.97 -4.46
CA THR A 120 4.05 9.84 -3.64
C THR A 120 5.24 10.35 -4.43
N TYR A 121 6.12 11.08 -3.78
CA TYR A 121 7.45 11.39 -4.29
C TYR A 121 8.46 10.79 -3.33
N GLY A 122 9.49 10.13 -3.86
CA GLY A 122 10.52 9.54 -3.03
C GLY A 122 11.89 9.56 -3.66
N TYR A 123 12.87 9.24 -2.82
CA TYR A 123 14.28 9.18 -3.15
C TYR A 123 14.90 7.91 -2.57
N ALA A 124 15.40 7.04 -3.44
CA ALA A 124 16.16 5.86 -3.07
C ALA A 124 17.66 6.17 -3.06
N TRP A 125 18.26 6.04 -1.88
CA TRP A 125 19.69 6.13 -1.64
C TRP A 125 20.31 4.72 -1.65
N PRO A 126 21.08 4.35 -2.69
CA PRO A 126 21.78 3.08 -2.70
C PRO A 126 22.99 3.12 -1.76
N LEU A 127 22.99 2.26 -0.74
CA LEU A 127 24.09 2.15 0.23
C LEU A 127 25.04 1.01 -0.14
N SER A 128 24.51 -0.09 -0.67
CA SER A 128 25.27 -1.28 -1.06
C SER A 128 24.62 -1.97 -2.27
N LYS A 129 25.25 -3.04 -2.78
CA LYS A 129 24.74 -3.83 -3.92
C LYS A 129 23.36 -4.45 -3.65
N ARG A 130 23.03 -4.73 -2.38
CA ARG A 130 21.76 -5.36 -1.99
C ARG A 130 20.95 -4.56 -0.98
N PHE A 131 21.40 -3.36 -0.59
CA PHE A 131 20.77 -2.56 0.46
C PHE A 131 20.60 -1.12 0.00
N ASN A 132 19.35 -0.65 0.02
CA ASN A 132 18.98 0.72 -0.29
C ASN A 132 18.16 1.31 0.85
N LEU A 133 18.33 2.60 1.11
CA LEU A 133 17.49 3.35 2.01
C LEU A 133 16.59 4.26 1.17
N GLU A 134 15.29 4.20 1.39
CA GLU A 134 14.31 4.97 0.63
C GLU A 134 13.57 5.95 1.52
N PHE A 135 13.48 7.19 1.08
CA PHE A 135 12.68 8.22 1.72
C PHE A 135 11.50 8.52 0.81
N SER A 136 10.28 8.40 1.31
CA SER A 136 9.09 8.74 0.53
C SER A 136 8.15 9.63 1.34
N ALA A 137 7.49 10.55 0.63
CA ALA A 137 6.46 11.40 1.15
C ALA A 137 5.36 11.54 0.10
N GLY A 138 4.11 11.35 0.52
CA GLY A 138 2.97 11.32 -0.38
C GLY A 138 1.71 11.89 0.25
N VAL A 139 0.89 12.47 -0.60
CA VAL A 139 -0.42 13.02 -0.26
C VAL A 139 -1.47 12.36 -1.14
N GLY A 140 -2.65 12.13 -0.58
CA GLY A 140 -3.73 11.50 -1.32
C GLY A 140 -5.10 11.93 -0.85
N ALA A 141 -6.06 11.73 -1.74
CA ALA A 141 -7.46 11.97 -1.47
C ALA A 141 -8.08 10.65 -1.04
N LEU A 142 -8.36 10.52 0.26
CA LEU A 142 -9.03 9.34 0.78
C LEU A 142 -10.53 9.62 0.93
N TRP A 143 -11.33 8.73 0.35
CA TRP A 143 -12.73 8.60 0.70
C TRP A 143 -12.80 7.84 2.02
N TYR A 144 -13.31 8.49 3.05
CA TYR A 144 -13.53 7.86 4.34
C TYR A 144 -15.00 7.51 4.53
N ARG A 145 -15.25 6.36 5.14
CA ARG A 145 -16.54 5.97 5.71
C ARG A 145 -16.31 5.79 7.21
N GLU A 146 -16.90 6.68 8.00
CA GLU A 146 -16.73 6.66 9.46
C GLU A 146 -17.98 6.09 10.15
N LYS A 147 -17.79 5.26 11.18
CA LYS A 147 -18.84 4.91 12.15
C LYS A 147 -18.54 5.64 13.47
N LYS A 148 -19.41 6.56 13.89
CA LYS A 148 -19.33 7.20 15.21
C LYS A 148 -20.13 6.37 16.23
N TYR A 149 -19.48 5.88 17.29
CA TYR A 149 -20.15 5.24 18.43
C TYR A 149 -20.09 6.15 19.67
N PRO A 150 -21.23 6.47 20.32
CA PRO A 150 -21.31 6.78 21.74
C PRO A 150 -21.45 5.48 22.56
N GLU A 151 -20.90 5.43 23.78
CA GLU A 151 -21.14 4.32 24.72
C GLU A 151 -22.63 4.21 25.08
N GLY A 152 -23.16 2.98 25.13
CA GLY A 152 -24.33 2.66 25.95
C GLY A 152 -25.66 2.27 25.27
N THR A 153 -25.76 2.10 23.95
CA THR A 153 -27.04 1.73 23.32
C THR A 153 -26.92 0.52 22.39
N ASN A 154 -27.80 -0.46 22.63
CA ASN A 154 -28.02 -1.68 21.83
C ASN A 154 -28.19 -1.33 20.34
N LEU A 155 -27.31 -1.84 19.47
CA LEU A 155 -27.30 -1.49 18.05
C LEU A 155 -28.08 -2.51 17.22
N LYS A 156 -29.25 -2.08 16.73
CA LYS A 156 -29.80 -2.58 15.46
C LYS A 156 -28.82 -2.22 14.34
N LYS A 157 -28.58 -3.19 13.45
CA LYS A 157 -28.04 -2.97 12.11
C LYS A 157 -28.77 -1.78 11.48
N GLU A 158 -28.10 -0.67 11.18
CA GLU A 158 -28.27 0.08 9.92
C GLU A 158 -27.35 1.31 9.80
N GLU A 159 -26.74 1.39 8.63
CA GLU A 159 -26.18 2.52 7.86
C GLU A 159 -25.02 3.41 8.37
N TYR A 160 -24.03 3.57 7.48
CA TYR A 160 -22.86 4.44 7.61
C TYR A 160 -23.28 5.91 7.54
N ASN A 161 -22.88 6.74 8.52
CA ASN A 161 -23.48 8.07 8.74
C ASN A 161 -22.58 9.28 8.41
N ALA A 162 -21.36 9.07 7.86
CA ALA A 162 -20.52 10.15 7.37
C ALA A 162 -19.57 9.66 6.25
N ASN A 163 -19.72 10.26 5.07
CA ASN A 163 -18.89 10.02 3.89
C ASN A 163 -18.32 11.35 3.41
N GLY A 164 -17.02 11.40 3.12
CA GLY A 164 -16.38 12.60 2.58
C GLY A 164 -15.04 12.30 1.93
N ILE A 165 -14.51 13.26 1.19
CA ILE A 165 -13.16 13.24 0.64
C ILE A 165 -12.29 14.11 1.53
N LYS A 166 -11.15 13.58 1.98
CA LYS A 166 -10.16 14.39 2.69
C LYS A 166 -8.79 14.16 2.07
N CYS A 167 -8.10 15.26 1.81
CA CYS A 167 -6.68 15.23 1.49
C CYS A 167 -5.91 14.97 2.77
N VAL A 168 -5.18 13.86 2.83
CA VAL A 168 -4.36 13.47 3.96
C VAL A 168 -2.97 13.08 3.47
N PRO A 169 -1.93 13.19 4.31
CA PRO A 169 -0.67 12.53 4.04
C PRO A 169 -0.94 11.02 3.96
N THR A 170 -0.82 10.45 2.76
CA THR A 170 -1.03 9.00 2.54
C THR A 170 0.23 8.21 2.84
N GLU A 171 1.40 8.86 2.75
CA GLU A 171 2.67 8.18 2.94
C GLU A 171 3.71 9.14 3.52
N VAL A 172 4.37 8.69 4.58
CA VAL A 172 5.65 9.25 5.05
C VAL A 172 6.46 8.04 5.50
N ALA A 173 7.54 7.73 4.79
CA ALA A 173 8.32 6.53 5.05
C ALA A 173 9.81 6.78 5.02
N VAL A 174 10.49 6.10 5.94
CA VAL A 174 11.92 5.81 5.86
C VAL A 174 12.03 4.30 5.77
N SER A 175 12.20 3.80 4.55
CA SER A 175 12.12 2.39 4.22
C SER A 175 13.50 1.80 4.00
N CYS A 176 13.76 0.71 4.68
CA CYS A 176 14.91 -0.14 4.45
C CYS A 176 14.57 -1.14 3.35
N CYS A 177 15.33 -1.17 2.27
CA CYS A 177 15.08 -1.96 1.07
C CYS A 177 16.19 -2.99 0.85
N TYR A 178 15.84 -4.25 0.67
CA TYR A 178 16.75 -5.32 0.29
C TYR A 178 16.46 -5.81 -1.12
N LEU A 179 17.48 -5.82 -1.98
CA LEU A 179 17.39 -6.22 -3.39
C LEU A 179 17.80 -7.69 -3.56
N PHE A 180 17.05 -8.44 -4.36
CA PHE A 180 17.33 -9.84 -4.71
C PHE A 180 18.05 -9.96 -6.06
#